data_AF-A0A5D2MTW9-F1
#
_entry.id   AF-A0A5D2MTW9-F1
#
_cell.length_a   1.000
_cell.length_b   1.000
_cell.length_c   1.000
_cell.angle_alpha   90.00
_cell.angle_beta   90.00
_cell.angle_gamma   90.00
#
_symmetry.space_group_name_H-M   'P 1'
#
loop_
_entity.id
_entity.type
_entity.pdbx_description
1 polymer ?
#
loop_
_entity_poly.entity_id
_entity_poly.type
_entity_poly.pdbx_seq_one_letter_code
_entity_poly.pdbx_strand_id
1 'polypeptide(L)' 'MATVVQFQAMRTTLVNLWHPHGGVKITYMGEKRFLFQFYYEIDLDRFLDGSP' A
#
# COMPACT_ATOMS: atom_id res chain seq x y z
N MET A 1 7.10 26.28 -5.57
CA MET A 1 7.81 25.28 -4.74
C MET A 1 7.24 23.92 -5.10
N ALA A 2 8.02 23.06 -5.74
CA ALA A 2 7.54 21.73 -6.12
C ALA A 2 7.54 20.83 -4.89
N THR A 3 6.36 20.37 -4.47
CA THR A 3 6.21 19.42 -3.36
C THR A 3 6.89 18.11 -3.76
N VAL A 4 8.02 17.79 -3.14
CA VAL A 4 8.70 16.51 -3.36
C VAL A 4 7.85 15.42 -2.72
N VAL A 5 7.13 14.67 -3.55
CA VAL A 5 6.41 13.47 -3.10
C VAL A 5 7.45 12.46 -2.64
N GLN A 6 7.52 12.22 -1.33
CA GLN A 6 8.40 11.21 -0.74
C GLN A 6 7.78 9.83 -0.87
N PHE A 7 7.99 9.20 -2.03
CA PHE A 7 7.47 7.86 -2.35
C PHE A 7 7.84 6.80 -1.31
N GLN A 8 9.01 6.93 -0.69
CA GLN A 8 9.44 6.04 0.39
C GLN A 8 8.58 6.20 1.65
N ALA A 9 8.24 7.43 2.03
CA ALA A 9 7.35 7.68 3.16
C ALA A 9 5.93 7.15 2.89
N MET A 10 5.39 7.40 1.70
CA MET A 10 4.09 6.84 1.28
C MET A 10 4.09 5.31 1.34
N ARG A 11 5.15 4.65 0.86
CA ARG A 11 5.28 3.19 0.95
C ARG A 11 5.23 2.72 2.39
N THR A 12 6.02 3.32 3.29
CA THR A 12 6.05 2.93 4.70
C THR A 12 4.68 3.13 5.36
N THR A 13 4.01 4.25 5.10
CA THR A 13 2.66 4.51 5.63
C THR A 13 1.65 3.46 5.13
N LEU A 14 1.66 3.14 3.83
CA LEU A 14 0.75 2.14 3.26
C LEU A 14 1.07 0.74 3.80
N VAL A 15 2.35 0.36 3.86
CA VAL A 15 2.75 -0.91 4.48
C VAL A 15 2.20 -1.00 5.89
N ASN A 16 2.41 0.02 6.73
CA ASN A 16 1.96 0.02 8.12
C ASN A 16 0.43 0.01 8.29
N LEU A 17 -0.31 0.68 7.39
CA LEU A 17 -1.77 0.72 7.44
C LEU A 17 -2.37 -0.67 7.18
N TRP A 18 -1.81 -1.39 6.21
CA TRP A 18 -2.33 -2.66 5.73
C TRP A 18 -1.58 -3.89 6.27
N HIS A 19 -0.64 -3.71 7.21
CA HIS A 19 0.10 -4.82 7.84
C HIS A 19 -0.57 -5.58 8.99
N PRO A 20 -1.79 -5.31 9.51
CA PRO A 20 -2.19 -5.99 10.74
C PRO A 20 -2.42 -7.50 10.57
N HIS A 21 -2.64 -8.01 9.35
CA HIS A 21 -2.93 -9.45 9.14
C HIS A 21 -2.11 -10.18 8.06
N GLY A 22 -1.11 -9.54 7.43
CA GLY A 22 -0.27 -10.22 6.42
C GLY A 22 -1.02 -10.62 5.14
N GLY A 23 -2.24 -10.10 4.94
CA GLY A 23 -3.09 -10.36 3.78
C GLY A 23 -2.71 -9.60 2.52
N VAL A 24 -1.74 -8.68 2.60
CA VAL A 24 -1.24 -7.92 1.46
C VAL A 24 0.28 -7.94 1.36
N LYS A 25 0.79 -8.15 0.15
CA LYS A 25 2.21 -7.96 -0.21
C LYS A 25 2.36 -6.74 -1.10
N ILE A 26 3.26 -5.84 -0.73
CA ILE A 26 3.57 -4.63 -1.49
C ILE A 26 4.94 -4.76 -2.15
N THR A 27 4.98 -4.72 -3.48
CA THR A 27 6.22 -4.82 -4.28
C THR A 27 6.51 -3.49 -4.97
N TYR A 28 7.73 -2.97 -4.82
CA TYR A 28 8.17 -1.78 -5.58
C TYR A 28 8.57 -2.20 -6.99
N MET A 29 7.99 -1.56 -8.01
CA MET A 29 8.25 -1.89 -9.42
C MET A 29 9.20 -0.90 -10.10
N GLY A 30 9.83 0.01 -9.35
CA GLY A 30 10.57 1.13 -9.94
C GLY A 30 9.65 2.26 -10.43
N GLU A 31 10.24 3.33 -10.93
CA GLU A 31 9.52 4.47 -11.55
C GLU A 31 8.32 4.97 -10.76
N LYS A 32 8.41 5.00 -9.41
CA LYS A 32 7.34 5.47 -8.53
C LYS A 32 6.06 4.61 -8.58
N ARG A 33 6.15 3.35 -9.03
CA ARG A 33 5.05 2.38 -9.08
C ARG A 33 5.15 1.33 -7.98
N PHE A 34 3.99 0.96 -7.44
CA PHE A 34 3.85 -0.12 -6.46
C PHE A 34 2.80 -1.12 -6.95
N LEU A 35 3.07 -2.40 -6.73
CA LEU A 35 2.11 -3.48 -6.90
C LEU A 35 1.60 -3.92 -5.53
N PHE A 36 0.28 -3.90 -5.37
CA PHE A 36 -0.42 -4.43 -4.22
C PHE A 36 -0.98 -5.79 -4.60
N GLN A 37 -0.56 -6.83 -3.88
CA GLN A 37 -1.07 -8.19 -4.05
C GLN A 37 -1.82 -8.58 -2.80
N PHE A 38 -3.14 -8.74 -2.93
CA PHE A 38 -4.02 -9.19 -1.87
C PHE A 38 -4.15 -10.72 -1.92
N TYR A 39 -4.09 -11.37 -0.77
CA TYR A 39 -4.22 -12.83 -0.64
C TYR A 39 -5.62 -13.26 -0.20
N TYR A 40 -6.40 -12.35 0.39
CA TYR A 40 -7.78 -12.60 0.77
C TYR A 40 -8.68 -11.47 0.25
N GLU A 41 -9.88 -11.84 -0.20
CA GLU A 41 -10.89 -10.90 -0.72
C GLU A 41 -11.30 -9.86 0.33
N ILE A 42 -11.37 -10.25 1.60
CA ILE A 42 -11.65 -9.33 2.71
C ILE A 42 -10.64 -8.19 2.84
N ASP A 43 -9.38 -8.41 2.46
CA ASP A 43 -8.36 -7.34 2.47
C ASP A 43 -8.52 -6.40 1.28
N LEU A 44 -9.01 -6.90 0.14
CA LEU A 44 -9.35 -6.10 -1.03
C LEU A 44 -10.58 -5.24 -0.76
N ASP A 45 -11.64 -5.82 -0.18
CA ASP A 45 -12.88 -5.11 0.14
C ASP A 45 -12.62 -3.97 1.12
N ARG A 46 -11.84 -4.21 2.18
CA ARG A 46 -11.42 -3.15 3.12
C ARG A 46 -10.63 -2.03 2.43
N PHE A 47 -9.74 -2.41 1.51
CA PHE A 47 -8.99 -1.44 0.71
C PHE A 47 -9.90 -0.56 -0.15
N LEU A 48 -10.89 -1.17 -0.82
CA LEU A 48 -11.87 -0.46 -1.64
C LEU A 48 -12.79 0.44 -0.79
N ASP A 49 -13.14 0.00 0.42
CA ASP A 49 -13.93 0.78 1.38
C ASP A 49 -13.11 1.88 2.09
N GLY A 50 -11.81 2.00 1.81
CA GLY A 50 -10.93 3.02 2.40
C GLY A 50 -10.67 2.83 3.90
N SER A 51 -10.95 1.63 4.42
CA SER A 51 -10.79 1.28 5.83
C SER A 51 -9.50 0.49 6.02
N PRO A 52 -8.65 0.79 7.03
CA PRO A 52 -7.44 0.00 7.32
C PRO A 52 -7.71 -1.50 7.58
#